data_AF-A0A956WB96-F1
#
_entry.id   AF-A0A956WB96-F1
#
_cell.length_a   1.000
_cell.length_b   1.000
_cell.length_c   1.000
_cell.angle_alpha   90.00
_cell.angle_beta   90.00
_cell.angle_gamma   90.00
#
_symmetry.space_group_name_H-M   'P 1'
#
loop_
_entity.id
_entity.type
_entity.pdbx_description
1 polymer ?
#
loop_
_entity_poly.entity_id
_entity_poly.type
_entity_poly.pdbx_seq_one_letter_code
_entity_poly.pdbx_strand_id
1 'polypeptide(L)'
;MRITDIRVASVPISSPIANAYIDFSKMDAAVVAVITDVVRDGSPVVGYGFNSNGRYAPIGLLRERFVPRLLEADPVSLLDSSGDNLDPHKIWATLMTAEKPGGHGERSVAVGTLDMAIWDAVAK
;
A
#
# COMPACT_ATOMS: atom_id res chain seq x y z
N MET A 1 -17.22 -5.43 6.91
CA MET A 1 -15.80 -5.85 6.89
C MET A 1 -14.91 -4.74 7.43
N ARG A 2 -13.63 -5.01 7.71
CA ARG A 2 -12.61 -3.98 8.00
C ARG A 2 -11.19 -4.46 7.70
N ILE A 3 -10.28 -3.51 7.53
CA ILE A 3 -8.83 -3.74 7.60
C ILE A 3 -8.46 -3.93 9.07
N THR A 4 -7.81 -5.05 9.41
CA THR A 4 -7.40 -5.38 10.79
C THR A 4 -5.93 -5.12 11.05
N ASP A 5 -5.09 -5.20 10.02
CA ASP A 5 -3.64 -4.99 10.13
C ASP A 5 -3.08 -4.64 8.74
N ILE A 6 -1.98 -3.88 8.71
CA ILE A 6 -1.22 -3.62 7.48
C ILE A 6 0.25 -3.84 7.77
N ARG A 7 0.86 -4.82 7.09
CA ARG A 7 2.27 -5.18 7.26
C ARG A 7 3.08 -4.68 6.10
N VAL A 8 4.27 -4.15 6.40
CA VAL A 8 5.18 -3.62 5.39
C VAL A 8 6.62 -4.09 5.63
N ALA A 9 7.30 -4.51 4.56
CA ALA A 9 8.69 -4.91 4.59
C ALA A 9 9.44 -4.36 3.35
N SER A 10 10.74 -4.12 3.48
CA SER A 10 11.63 -3.88 2.33
C SER A 10 12.27 -5.20 1.92
N VAL A 11 12.35 -5.43 0.61
CA VAL A 11 12.96 -6.61 -0.01
C VAL A 11 14.05 -6.12 -0.97
N PRO A 12 15.31 -6.58 -0.83
CA PRO A 12 16.37 -6.23 -1.76
C PRO A 12 16.10 -6.87 -3.12
N ILE A 13 16.22 -6.07 -4.18
CA ILE A 13 16.20 -6.51 -5.58
C ILE A 13 17.50 -6.11 -6.28
N SER A 14 18.57 -5.98 -5.50
CA SER A 14 19.84 -5.45 -5.93
C SER A 14 20.60 -6.42 -6.84
N SER A 15 21.28 -5.85 -7.83
CA SER A 15 22.12 -6.60 -8.77
C SER A 15 23.15 -5.65 -9.42
N PRO A 16 24.22 -6.17 -10.06
CA PRO A 16 25.25 -5.33 -10.68
C PRO A 16 24.83 -4.71 -12.01
N ILE A 17 23.57 -4.84 -12.45
CA ILE A 17 23.10 -4.25 -13.71
C ILE A 17 23.05 -2.72 -13.61
N ALA A 18 23.22 -2.06 -14.74
CA ALA A 18 23.15 -0.60 -14.84
C ALA A 18 22.50 -0.17 -16.16
N ASN A 19 21.96 1.05 -16.17
CA ASN A 19 21.53 1.74 -17.37
C ASN A 19 22.28 3.08 -17.50
N ALA A 20 21.88 3.94 -18.45
CA ALA A 20 22.55 5.21 -18.71
C ALA A 20 22.50 6.23 -17.55
N TYR A 21 21.68 6.00 -16.51
CA TYR A 21 21.45 6.92 -15.40
C TYR A 21 21.81 6.35 -14.02
N ILE A 22 21.50 5.07 -13.77
CA ILE A 22 21.65 4.45 -12.44
C ILE A 22 22.21 3.03 -12.55
N ASP A 23 22.85 2.58 -11.47
CA ASP A 23 23.07 1.16 -11.18
C ASP A 23 22.05 0.63 -10.16
N PHE A 24 21.91 -0.69 -10.08
CA PHE A 24 20.95 -1.36 -9.22
C PHE A 24 21.59 -1.99 -7.98
N SER A 25 22.84 -1.65 -7.64
CA SER A 25 23.60 -2.33 -6.57
C SER A 25 22.98 -2.19 -5.19
N LYS A 26 22.10 -1.20 -4.99
CA LYS A 26 21.41 -0.92 -3.72
C LYS A 26 19.88 -0.96 -3.84
N MET A 27 19.34 -1.40 -4.98
CA MET A 27 17.91 -1.31 -5.24
C MET A 27 17.10 -2.22 -4.31
N ASP A 28 16.01 -1.70 -3.78
CA ASP A 28 15.03 -2.43 -3.00
C ASP A 28 13.59 -2.06 -3.44
N ALA A 29 12.62 -2.83 -2.95
CA ALA A 29 11.20 -2.58 -3.13
C ALA A 29 10.45 -2.85 -1.83
N ALA A 30 9.39 -2.10 -1.57
CA ALA A 30 8.46 -2.40 -0.49
C ALA A 30 7.49 -3.50 -0.93
N VAL A 31 7.17 -4.39 -0.01
CA VAL A 31 6.04 -5.32 -0.08
C VAL A 31 5.06 -4.99 1.05
N VAL A 32 3.77 -5.01 0.73
CA VAL A 32 2.68 -4.67 1.64
C VAL A 32 1.65 -5.80 1.67
N ALA A 33 1.13 -6.08 2.85
CA ALA A 33 -0.02 -6.96 3.06
C ALA A 33 -1.11 -6.20 3.82
N VAL A 34 -2.28 -6.03 3.21
CA VAL A 34 -3.49 -5.46 3.82
C VAL A 34 -4.37 -6.62 4.26
N ILE A 35 -4.49 -6.81 5.57
CA ILE A 35 -5.18 -7.95 6.18
C ILE A 35 -6.57 -7.51 6.58
N THR A 36 -7.59 -8.29 6.18
CA THR A 36 -8.99 -8.02 6.51
C THR A 36 -9.57 -9.06 7.48
N ASP A 37 -10.75 -8.77 8.03
CA ASP A 37 -11.54 -9.73 8.82
C ASP A 37 -12.43 -10.65 7.98
N VAL A 38 -12.42 -10.51 6.65
CA VAL A 38 -13.20 -11.35 5.73
C VAL A 38 -12.53 -12.70 5.58
N VAL A 39 -13.30 -13.78 5.66
CA VAL A 39 -12.82 -15.15 5.42
C VAL A 39 -13.41 -15.67 4.10
N ARG A 40 -12.54 -16.18 3.23
CA ARG A 40 -12.87 -16.89 1.98
C ARG A 40 -12.10 -18.20 1.96
N ASP A 41 -12.77 -19.30 1.61
CA ASP A 41 -12.17 -20.65 1.55
C ASP A 41 -11.39 -21.05 2.83
N GLY A 42 -11.92 -20.64 3.99
CA GLY A 42 -11.33 -20.94 5.30
C GLY A 42 -10.11 -20.09 5.70
N SER A 43 -9.71 -19.11 4.90
CA SER A 43 -8.57 -18.21 5.18
C SER A 43 -8.97 -16.74 5.16
N PRO A 44 -8.33 -15.86 5.96
CA PRO A 44 -8.54 -14.42 5.85
C PRO A 44 -8.15 -13.89 4.47
N VAL A 45 -8.95 -12.97 3.92
CA VAL A 45 -8.62 -12.24 2.69
C VAL A 45 -7.51 -11.25 3.01
N VAL A 46 -6.39 -11.42 2.31
CA VAL A 46 -5.22 -10.55 2.37
C VAL A 46 -4.92 -10.02 0.99
N GLY A 47 -4.87 -8.70 0.88
CA GLY A 47 -4.42 -7.99 -0.31
C GLY A 47 -2.92 -7.76 -0.29
N TYR A 48 -2.24 -7.95 -1.41
CA TYR A 48 -0.80 -7.80 -1.55
C TYR A 48 -0.42 -6.75 -2.59
N GLY A 49 0.63 -5.99 -2.29
CA GLY A 49 1.17 -4.99 -3.20
C GLY A 49 2.68 -4.86 -3.08
N PHE A 50 3.32 -4.44 -4.15
CA PHE A 50 4.74 -4.08 -4.16
C PHE A 50 5.00 -2.92 -5.13
N ASN A 51 6.06 -2.14 -4.92
CA ASN A 51 6.45 -1.12 -5.88
C ASN A 51 7.44 -1.64 -6.93
N SER A 52 7.33 -1.12 -8.16
CA SER A 52 8.27 -1.40 -9.24
C SER A 52 9.70 -0.93 -8.92
N ASN A 53 10.66 -1.44 -9.67
CA ASN A 53 12.07 -1.09 -9.55
C ASN A 53 12.35 0.40 -9.87
N GLY A 54 13.48 0.91 -9.38
CA GLY A 54 14.03 2.22 -9.74
C GLY A 54 13.69 3.36 -8.78
N ARG A 55 12.77 3.17 -7.84
CA ARG A 55 12.35 4.22 -6.88
C ARG A 55 12.58 3.88 -5.41
N TYR A 56 13.18 2.72 -5.12
CA TYR A 56 13.48 2.24 -3.77
C TYR A 56 12.22 2.04 -2.89
N ALA A 57 12.37 1.35 -1.76
CA ALA A 57 11.27 1.07 -0.85
C ALA A 57 10.93 2.29 0.03
N PRO A 58 9.71 2.87 -0.04
CA PRO A 58 9.34 4.03 0.76
C PRO A 58 8.86 3.63 2.17
N ILE A 59 9.62 2.79 2.90
CA ILE A 59 9.19 2.18 4.17
C ILE A 59 8.87 3.22 5.25
N GLY A 60 9.66 4.28 5.38
CA GLY A 60 9.39 5.35 6.34
C GLY A 60 8.04 6.01 6.07
N LEU A 61 7.75 6.35 4.81
CA LEU A 61 6.46 6.95 4.42
C LEU A 61 5.28 6.02 4.69
N LEU A 62 5.43 4.72 4.40
CA LEU A 62 4.42 3.72 4.70
C LEU A 62 4.14 3.66 6.20
N ARG A 63 5.18 3.46 7.03
CA ARG A 63 5.05 3.25 8.48
C ARG A 63 4.64 4.50 9.25
N GLU A 64 5.16 5.66 8.87
CA GLU A 64 5.03 6.89 9.67
C GLU A 64 3.83 7.73 9.26
N ARG A 65 3.29 7.54 8.05
CA ARG A 65 2.24 8.42 7.52
C ARG A 65 1.03 7.67 6.98
N PHE A 66 1.23 6.75 6.05
CA PHE A 66 0.12 6.22 5.26
C PHE A 66 -0.61 5.05 5.93
N VAL A 67 0.13 4.11 6.52
CA VAL A 67 -0.48 3.00 7.27
C VAL A 67 -1.24 3.51 8.50
N PRO A 68 -0.69 4.41 9.36
CA PRO A 68 -1.43 4.94 10.50
C PRO A 68 -2.76 5.59 10.10
N ARG A 69 -2.79 6.40 9.03
CA ARG A 69 -4.04 7.03 8.53
C ARG A 69 -5.16 6.03 8.23
N LEU A 70 -4.83 4.84 7.71
CA LEU A 70 -5.83 3.81 7.44
C LEU A 70 -6.27 3.06 8.70
N LEU A 71 -5.33 2.77 9.60
CA LEU A 71 -5.62 2.04 10.84
C LEU A 71 -6.37 2.91 11.87
N GLU A 72 -6.21 4.24 11.79
CA GLU A 72 -6.88 5.23 12.65
C GLU A 72 -8.24 5.69 12.10
N ALA A 73 -8.52 5.47 10.82
CA ALA A 73 -9.80 5.83 10.22
C ALA A 73 -10.95 4.99 10.77
N ASP A 74 -12.16 5.57 10.81
CA ASP A 74 -13.36 4.79 11.07
C ASP A 74 -13.51 3.71 10.00
N PRO A 75 -13.52 2.40 10.35
CA PRO A 75 -13.63 1.34 9.38
C PRO A 75 -14.84 1.48 8.45
N VAL A 76 -15.96 2.00 8.95
CA VAL A 76 -17.19 2.19 8.14
C VAL A 76 -16.99 3.23 7.05
N SER A 77 -16.11 4.22 7.28
CA SER A 77 -15.78 5.25 6.27
C SER A 77 -14.99 4.70 5.08
N LEU A 78 -14.40 3.51 5.20
CA LEU A 78 -13.57 2.88 4.18
C LEU A 78 -14.34 1.90 3.29
N LEU A 79 -15.63 1.68 3.55
CA LEU A 79 -16.46 0.69 2.85
C LEU A 79 -17.22 1.33 1.69
N ASP A 80 -17.64 0.52 0.71
CA ASP A 80 -18.50 0.96 -0.38
C ASP A 80 -19.92 1.31 0.10
N SER A 81 -20.84 1.62 -0.82
CA SER A 81 -22.22 1.97 -0.48
C SER A 81 -23.04 0.79 0.07
N SER A 82 -22.63 -0.45 -0.20
CA SER A 82 -23.27 -1.66 0.36
C SER A 82 -22.84 -1.91 1.80
N GLY A 83 -21.61 -1.50 2.16
CA GLY A 83 -20.98 -1.83 3.43
C GLY A 83 -20.37 -3.24 3.47
N ASP A 84 -20.44 -3.98 2.37
CA ASP A 84 -19.98 -5.36 2.26
C ASP A 84 -18.60 -5.49 1.61
N ASN A 85 -18.12 -4.47 0.88
CA ASN A 85 -16.76 -4.41 0.34
C ASN A 85 -16.02 -3.11 0.73
N LEU A 86 -14.68 -3.09 0.57
CA LEU A 86 -13.86 -1.88 0.67
C LEU A 86 -14.14 -0.98 -0.53
N ASP A 87 -14.03 0.34 -0.32
CA ASP A 87 -14.08 1.34 -1.39
C ASP A 87 -12.67 1.89 -1.64
N PRO A 88 -11.99 1.50 -2.75
CA PRO A 88 -10.66 1.98 -3.07
C PRO A 88 -10.56 3.51 -3.15
N HIS A 89 -11.63 4.19 -3.59
CA HIS A 89 -11.63 5.64 -3.74
C HIS A 89 -11.72 6.35 -2.39
N LYS A 90 -12.55 5.85 -1.46
CA LYS A 90 -12.58 6.38 -0.09
C LYS A 90 -11.27 6.14 0.64
N ILE A 91 -10.69 4.95 0.49
CA ILE A 91 -9.38 4.61 1.07
C ILE A 91 -8.28 5.52 0.51
N TRP A 92 -8.27 5.78 -0.81
CA TRP A 92 -7.34 6.71 -1.43
C TRP A 92 -7.49 8.14 -0.88
N ALA A 93 -8.74 8.61 -0.72
CA ALA A 93 -9.00 9.92 -0.13
C ALA A 93 -8.47 10.02 1.30
N THR A 94 -8.68 8.98 2.12
CA THR A 94 -8.14 8.88 3.49
C THR A 94 -6.62 8.94 3.49
N LEU A 95 -5.95 8.14 2.64
CA LEU A 95 -4.48 8.15 2.51
C LEU A 95 -3.92 9.54 2.18
N MET A 96 -4.63 10.29 1.34
CA MET A 96 -4.20 11.59 0.84
C MET A 96 -4.62 12.78 1.72
N THR A 97 -5.27 12.52 2.85
CA THR A 97 -5.66 13.57 3.80
C THR A 97 -4.42 14.32 4.32
N ALA A 98 -4.49 15.66 4.33
CA ALA A 98 -3.41 16.56 4.73
C ALA A 98 -2.10 16.46 3.91
N GLU A 99 -2.12 15.84 2.73
CA GLU A 99 -1.02 15.92 1.78
C GLU A 99 -1.10 17.21 0.95
N LYS A 100 -0.09 18.08 1.04
CA LYS A 100 0.00 19.29 0.19
C LYS A 100 0.11 18.93 -1.31
N PRO A 101 -0.34 19.80 -2.23
CA PRO A 101 -0.14 19.61 -3.67
C PRO A 101 1.34 19.71 -4.08
N GLY A 102 1.71 19.17 -5.26
CA GLY A 102 3.08 19.15 -5.78
C GLY A 102 3.98 18.07 -5.14
N GLY A 103 5.26 17.95 -5.52
CA GLY A 103 6.17 16.97 -4.89
C GLY A 103 5.76 15.50 -5.09
N HIS A 104 5.44 15.13 -6.33
CA HIS A 104 4.98 13.78 -6.68
C HIS A 104 6.17 12.83 -6.89
N GLY A 105 6.78 12.39 -5.79
CA GLY A 105 7.93 11.48 -5.76
C GLY A 105 7.67 10.25 -4.87
N GLU A 106 8.39 10.12 -3.77
CA GLU A 106 8.44 8.91 -2.95
C GLU A 106 7.07 8.54 -2.36
N ARG A 107 6.25 9.55 -2.06
CA ARG A 107 4.89 9.34 -1.56
C ARG A 107 3.95 8.67 -2.56
N SER A 108 4.12 8.89 -3.86
CA SER A 108 3.27 8.23 -4.86
C SER A 108 3.61 6.74 -4.95
N VAL A 109 4.87 6.37 -4.71
CA VAL A 109 5.30 4.97 -4.60
C VAL A 109 4.65 4.31 -3.39
N ALA A 110 4.67 4.96 -2.23
CA ALA A 110 4.05 4.43 -1.01
C ALA A 110 2.54 4.21 -1.18
N VAL A 111 1.83 5.23 -1.66
CA VAL A 111 0.37 5.16 -1.87
C VAL A 111 0.02 4.14 -2.95
N GLY A 112 0.77 4.10 -4.07
CA GLY A 112 0.52 3.11 -5.13
C GLY A 112 0.76 1.66 -4.68
N THR A 113 1.70 1.44 -3.76
CA THR A 113 1.94 0.10 -3.19
C THR A 113 0.77 -0.37 -2.33
N LEU A 114 0.22 0.54 -1.51
CA LEU A 114 -0.98 0.27 -0.71
C LEU A 114 -2.20 0.08 -1.63
N ASP A 115 -2.38 0.95 -2.61
CA ASP A 115 -3.49 0.91 -3.58
C ASP A 115 -3.56 -0.45 -4.31
N MET A 116 -2.41 -0.96 -4.77
CA MET A 116 -2.33 -2.30 -5.36
C MET A 116 -2.86 -3.39 -4.41
N ALA A 117 -2.45 -3.35 -3.13
CA ALA A 117 -2.92 -4.30 -2.13
C ALA A 117 -4.42 -4.14 -1.84
N ILE A 118 -4.94 -2.91 -1.84
CA ILE A 118 -6.36 -2.62 -1.63
C ILE A 118 -7.20 -3.21 -2.77
N TRP A 119 -6.82 -2.98 -4.02
CA TRP A 119 -7.52 -3.55 -5.17
C TRP A 119 -7.47 -5.08 -5.20
N ASP A 120 -6.32 -5.66 -4.83
CA ASP A 120 -6.19 -7.11 -4.67
C ASP A 120 -7.14 -7.66 -3.59
N ALA A 121 -7.28 -6.98 -2.44
CA ALA A 121 -8.23 -7.38 -1.41
C ALA A 121 -9.69 -7.22 -1.85
N VAL A 122 -10.02 -6.14 -2.58
CA VAL A 122 -11.40 -5.85 -3.06
C VAL A 122 -11.87 -6.90 -4.06
N ALA A 123 -10.96 -7.42 -4.88
CA ALA A 123 -11.27 -8.44 -5.89
C ALA A 123 -11.43 -9.86 -5.33
N LYS A 124 -10.93 -10.13 -4.13
CA LYS A 124 -10.96 -11.43 -3.44
C LYS A 124 -12.21 -11.59 -2.56
#